data_AF-A0A246ACD2-F1
#
_entry.id   AF-A0A246ACD2-F1
#
_cell.length_a   1.000
_cell.length_b   1.000
_cell.length_c   1.000
_cell.angle_alpha   90.00
_cell.angle_beta   90.00
_cell.angle_gamma   90.00
#
_symmetry.space_group_name_H-M   'P 1'
#
loop_
_entity.id
_entity.type
_entity.pdbx_description
1 polymer ?
#
loop_
_entity_poly.entity_id
_entity_poly.type
_entity_poly.pdbx_seq_one_letter_code
_entity_poly.pdbx_strand_id
1 'polypeptide(L)'
;MKLISFATIFLLLLGSINISTQAQQITASDSIDVFLKNKMQQRRIPALQIAVIRGGKIVKDTTFGKANLEYNINATNETVFSINSITKAFVGIAIMQLAEEGKLKITDPLSLHLDSLPDAWRKITIQQVLSHISGLPDIMDADEQVMGHNDEQEAMQKVKALPIEFQPGEKFSYNQTGYVLLGQLITKLSGMHFTKFIEERQFEVSGMKLTRFGDSYDVIPNYAGAYTLTKQMGSRFIRNKTPGHAYMQFPVFFRTAAGIQSTATDLANWIIALKGGKLLKKPASVDTLWTPARLNNGKIGGFNFLTNGYALGWPTVTREEHPAVGPVGGGRSALFVYLKDDLSIVLLTNLMQGNPDQLIDEVAGYYIPDMHEANGFGLPANLKKLRAELLKQGFDKSLAVVKKLKKKDSNFQLSEAELNGWGYQLISQKNLPAALSIFKLNVALYPGSANAFDSLAEADEITDHQAEALLNYKKSLALNPKNKNAAERILVIEKSILKKTADRS
;
A
#
# COMPACT_ATOMS: atom_id res chain seq x y z
N MET A 1 -34.44 -56.56 -65.61
CA MET A 1 -33.62 -56.94 -64.43
C MET A 1 -32.53 -55.87 -64.28
N LYS A 2 -32.47 -55.18 -63.12
CA LYS A 2 -31.61 -54.03 -62.75
C LYS A 2 -31.93 -52.71 -63.48
N LEU A 3 -31.92 -51.51 -62.87
CA LEU A 3 -32.01 -51.00 -61.49
C LEU A 3 -32.21 -49.47 -61.68
N ILE A 4 -33.15 -48.87 -60.96
CA ILE A 4 -33.45 -47.43 -61.00
C ILE A 4 -32.44 -46.70 -60.10
N SER A 5 -31.81 -45.63 -60.61
CA SER A 5 -30.89 -44.78 -59.84
C SER A 5 -31.59 -43.49 -59.42
N PHE A 6 -31.73 -43.31 -58.10
CA PHE A 6 -32.10 -42.06 -57.44
C PHE A 6 -30.85 -41.16 -57.31
N ALA A 7 -31.00 -39.86 -57.53
CA ALA A 7 -30.05 -38.84 -57.08
C ALA A 7 -30.81 -37.79 -56.25
N THR A 8 -30.45 -37.75 -54.98
CA THR A 8 -31.08 -37.02 -53.89
C THR A 8 -30.57 -35.58 -53.82
N ILE A 9 -31.50 -34.62 -53.69
CA ILE A 9 -31.25 -33.20 -53.42
C ILE A 9 -30.89 -33.04 -51.93
N PHE A 10 -29.72 -32.46 -51.63
CA PHE A 10 -29.29 -32.15 -50.27
C PHE A 10 -29.58 -30.68 -49.95
N LEU A 11 -30.54 -30.44 -49.05
CA LEU A 11 -30.91 -29.13 -48.51
C LEU A 11 -30.02 -28.83 -47.29
N LEU A 12 -29.22 -27.77 -47.35
CA LEU A 12 -28.40 -27.28 -46.23
C LEU A 12 -29.27 -26.48 -45.25
N LEU A 13 -29.59 -27.06 -44.09
CA LEU A 13 -30.14 -26.35 -42.93
C LEU A 13 -29.00 -25.62 -42.18
N LEU A 14 -29.01 -24.29 -42.22
CA LEU A 14 -28.21 -23.43 -41.36
C LEU A 14 -28.85 -23.38 -39.97
N GLY A 15 -28.30 -24.17 -39.04
CA GLY A 15 -28.65 -24.13 -37.62
C GLY A 15 -27.98 -22.94 -36.93
N SER A 16 -28.79 -21.98 -36.46
CA SER A 16 -28.36 -20.86 -35.63
C SER A 16 -27.91 -21.36 -34.26
N ILE A 17 -26.60 -21.36 -34.00
CA ILE A 17 -26.04 -21.64 -32.68
C ILE A 17 -26.24 -20.39 -31.82
N ASN A 18 -27.28 -20.39 -30.98
CA ASN A 18 -27.40 -19.43 -29.89
C ASN A 18 -26.32 -19.75 -28.85
N ILE A 19 -25.20 -19.05 -28.91
CA ILE A 19 -24.20 -19.05 -27.83
C ILE A 19 -24.80 -18.22 -26.69
N SER A 20 -25.52 -18.87 -25.79
CA SER A 20 -25.83 -18.29 -24.49
C SER A 20 -24.52 -18.13 -23.72
N THR A 21 -23.99 -16.92 -23.69
CA THR A 21 -22.91 -16.53 -22.77
C THR A 21 -23.44 -16.61 -21.35
N GLN A 22 -23.31 -17.78 -20.73
CA GLN A 22 -23.52 -17.94 -19.31
C GLN A 22 -22.32 -17.29 -18.61
N ALA A 23 -22.47 -16.02 -18.25
CA ALA A 23 -21.55 -15.36 -17.34
C ALA A 23 -21.47 -16.24 -16.08
N GLN A 24 -20.26 -16.69 -15.73
CA GLN A 24 -20.03 -17.42 -14.48
C GLN A 24 -20.49 -16.54 -13.32
N GLN A 25 -21.68 -16.84 -12.79
CA GLN A 25 -22.10 -16.38 -11.48
C GLN A 25 -21.13 -16.96 -10.46
N ILE A 26 -20.26 -16.12 -9.91
CA ILE A 26 -19.48 -16.46 -8.72
C ILE A 26 -20.48 -16.57 -7.56
N THR A 27 -20.88 -17.79 -7.20
CA THR A 27 -21.67 -18.02 -5.97
C THR A 27 -21.08 -19.13 -5.12
N ALA A 28 -20.46 -18.72 -4.01
CA ALA A 28 -20.42 -19.41 -2.72
C ALA A 28 -19.73 -18.48 -1.68
N SER A 29 -20.41 -17.43 -1.21
CA SER A 29 -19.84 -16.34 -0.36
C SER A 29 -18.49 -15.80 -0.88
N ASP A 30 -18.53 -14.66 -1.58
CA ASP A 30 -17.41 -13.98 -2.27
C ASP A 30 -16.01 -14.40 -1.80
N SER A 31 -15.19 -14.96 -2.71
CA SER A 31 -13.81 -15.37 -2.44
C SER A 31 -12.93 -14.25 -1.83
N ILE A 32 -13.28 -12.98 -2.09
CA ILE A 32 -12.67 -11.82 -1.46
C ILE A 32 -13.01 -11.74 0.04
N ASP A 33 -14.26 -12.05 0.43
CA ASP A 33 -14.68 -12.04 1.83
C ASP A 33 -13.92 -13.08 2.65
N VAL A 34 -13.76 -14.29 2.10
CA VAL A 34 -12.99 -15.36 2.73
C VAL A 34 -11.53 -14.94 2.89
N PHE A 35 -10.94 -14.36 1.84
CA PHE A 35 -9.60 -13.81 1.87
C PHE A 35 -9.43 -12.75 2.95
N LEU A 36 -10.31 -11.73 2.98
CA LEU A 36 -10.24 -10.65 3.95
C LEU A 36 -10.45 -11.15 5.38
N LYS A 37 -11.42 -12.04 5.63
CA LYS A 37 -11.63 -12.64 6.95
C LYS A 37 -10.40 -13.42 7.43
N ASN A 38 -9.76 -14.18 6.55
CA ASN A 38 -8.52 -14.88 6.87
C ASN A 38 -7.38 -13.91 7.21
N LYS A 39 -7.18 -12.85 6.42
CA LYS A 39 -6.17 -11.83 6.71
C LYS A 39 -6.49 -11.07 7.99
N MET A 40 -7.76 -10.77 8.27
CA MET A 40 -8.20 -10.17 9.52
C MET A 40 -7.86 -11.05 10.71
N GLN A 41 -8.12 -12.36 10.65
CA GLN A 41 -7.77 -13.30 11.71
C GLN A 41 -6.25 -13.39 11.91
N GLN A 42 -5.48 -13.54 10.84
CA GLN A 42 -4.02 -13.63 10.87
C GLN A 42 -3.37 -12.36 11.45
N ARG A 43 -3.87 -11.18 11.07
CA ARG A 43 -3.35 -9.88 11.51
C ARG A 43 -4.04 -9.34 12.76
N ARG A 44 -5.03 -10.06 13.29
CA ARG A 44 -5.88 -9.68 14.44
C ARG A 44 -6.57 -8.33 14.25
N ILE A 45 -7.02 -8.05 13.03
CA ILE A 45 -7.77 -6.83 12.70
C ILE A 45 -9.19 -6.96 13.26
N PRO A 46 -9.62 -6.09 14.19
CA PRO A 46 -10.95 -6.18 14.80
C PRO A 46 -12.09 -5.87 13.83
N ALA A 47 -12.00 -4.78 13.07
CA ALA A 47 -12.95 -4.41 12.03
C ALA A 47 -12.28 -3.97 10.73
N LEU A 48 -12.97 -4.22 9.63
CA LEU A 48 -12.56 -3.84 8.28
C LEU A 48 -13.77 -3.40 7.45
N GLN A 49 -13.64 -2.29 6.73
CA GLN A 49 -14.53 -1.91 5.64
C GLN A 49 -13.79 -1.99 4.30
N ILE A 50 -14.49 -2.49 3.28
CA ILE A 50 -14.03 -2.49 1.89
C ILE A 50 -15.07 -1.81 1.00
N ALA A 51 -14.61 -0.93 0.12
CA ALA A 51 -15.37 -0.50 -1.04
C ALA A 51 -14.54 -0.69 -2.31
N VAL A 52 -15.14 -1.22 -3.37
CA VAL A 52 -14.51 -1.37 -4.68
C VAL A 52 -15.31 -0.61 -5.72
N ILE A 53 -14.63 0.26 -6.45
CA ILE A 53 -15.17 1.07 -7.54
C ILE A 53 -14.68 0.48 -8.86
N ARG A 54 -15.60 0.17 -9.76
CA ARG A 54 -15.33 -0.27 -11.14
C ARG A 54 -16.39 0.31 -12.07
N GLY A 55 -16.01 0.80 -13.25
CA GLY A 55 -16.99 1.44 -14.14
C GLY A 55 -17.55 2.76 -13.60
N GLY A 56 -16.81 3.44 -12.72
CA GLY A 56 -17.32 4.61 -11.98
C GLY A 56 -18.46 4.30 -11.00
N LYS A 57 -18.64 3.03 -10.62
CA LYS A 57 -19.71 2.58 -9.70
C LYS A 57 -19.14 1.73 -8.58
N ILE A 58 -19.76 1.79 -7.41
CA ILE A 58 -19.44 0.88 -6.30
C ILE A 58 -19.96 -0.52 -6.66
N VAL A 59 -19.04 -1.48 -6.86
CA VAL A 59 -19.36 -2.89 -7.17
C VAL A 59 -19.20 -3.82 -5.97
N LYS A 60 -18.58 -3.33 -4.89
CA LYS A 60 -18.51 -4.00 -3.59
C LYS A 60 -18.52 -2.94 -2.50
N ASP A 61 -19.32 -3.16 -1.47
CA ASP A 61 -19.35 -2.39 -0.23
C ASP A 61 -19.67 -3.37 0.89
N THR A 62 -18.70 -3.65 1.76
CA THR A 62 -18.85 -4.69 2.79
C THR A 62 -18.07 -4.32 4.04
N THR A 63 -18.65 -4.67 5.20
CA THR A 63 -18.05 -4.45 6.51
C THR A 63 -17.95 -5.77 7.27
N PHE A 64 -16.85 -5.94 8.01
CA PHE A 64 -16.61 -7.11 8.84
C PHE A 64 -16.17 -6.71 10.25
N GLY A 65 -16.46 -7.60 11.20
CA GLY A 65 -15.85 -7.57 12.53
C GLY A 65 -16.52 -6.62 13.53
N LYS A 66 -15.72 -6.10 14.47
CA LYS A 66 -16.17 -5.37 15.66
C LYS A 66 -15.61 -3.95 15.67
N ALA A 67 -16.50 -2.96 15.63
CA ALA A 67 -16.14 -1.55 15.77
C ALA A 67 -15.57 -1.26 17.15
N ASN A 68 -16.11 -1.96 18.17
CA ASN A 68 -15.62 -1.90 19.54
C ASN A 68 -15.60 -3.31 20.15
N LEU A 69 -14.43 -3.72 20.64
CA LEU A 69 -14.18 -5.03 21.25
C LEU A 69 -14.74 -5.12 22.68
N GLU A 70 -14.59 -4.07 23.48
CA GLU A 70 -14.94 -4.03 24.91
C GLU A 70 -16.45 -4.22 25.12
N TYR A 71 -17.25 -3.57 24.28
CA TYR A 71 -18.71 -3.62 24.30
C TYR A 71 -19.28 -4.58 23.26
N ASN A 72 -18.43 -5.33 22.56
CA ASN A 72 -18.82 -6.32 21.55
C ASN A 72 -19.69 -5.75 20.40
N ILE A 73 -19.49 -4.49 20.03
CA ILE A 73 -20.28 -3.78 19.01
C ILE A 73 -19.83 -4.18 17.62
N ASN A 74 -20.76 -4.65 16.80
CA ASN A 74 -20.50 -4.98 15.39
C ASN A 74 -20.15 -3.72 14.60
N ALA A 75 -19.17 -3.84 13.70
CA ALA A 75 -18.98 -2.84 12.67
C ALA A 75 -20.10 -2.94 11.61
N THR A 76 -20.52 -1.80 11.11
CA THR A 76 -21.55 -1.60 10.07
C THR A 76 -20.97 -0.72 8.96
N ASN A 77 -21.67 -0.61 7.83
CA ASN A 77 -21.30 0.33 6.76
C ASN A 77 -21.31 1.80 7.21
N GLU A 78 -22.02 2.13 8.28
CA GLU A 78 -22.03 3.46 8.91
C GLU A 78 -20.91 3.67 9.94
N THR A 79 -20.12 2.64 10.23
CA THR A 79 -18.99 2.76 11.16
C THR A 79 -17.93 3.69 10.59
N VAL A 80 -17.58 4.72 11.35
CA VAL A 80 -16.63 5.76 10.96
C VAL A 80 -15.23 5.38 11.42
N PHE A 81 -14.28 5.37 10.49
CA PHE A 81 -12.87 5.10 10.73
C PHE A 81 -12.06 6.38 10.51
N SER A 82 -11.04 6.62 11.31
CA SER A 82 -10.06 7.67 10.98
C SER A 82 -9.22 7.22 9.80
N ILE A 83 -9.07 8.11 8.82
CA ILE A 83 -8.33 7.85 7.58
C ILE A 83 -6.89 8.40 7.64
N ASN A 84 -6.54 9.06 8.75
CA ASN A 84 -5.24 9.66 9.02
C ASN A 84 -4.72 10.43 7.79
N SER A 85 -3.51 10.11 7.33
CA SER A 85 -2.82 10.83 6.27
C SER A 85 -3.46 10.75 4.88
N ILE A 86 -4.49 9.94 4.66
CA ILE A 86 -5.34 10.08 3.47
C ILE A 86 -5.95 11.50 3.40
N THR A 87 -6.10 12.18 4.54
CA THR A 87 -6.49 13.61 4.61
C THR A 87 -5.65 14.51 3.69
N LYS A 88 -4.37 14.20 3.49
CA LYS A 88 -3.47 14.97 2.61
C LYS A 88 -3.91 14.98 1.15
N ALA A 89 -4.60 13.93 0.72
CA ALA A 89 -5.16 13.83 -0.62
C ALA A 89 -6.31 14.83 -0.83
N PHE A 90 -7.13 15.08 0.20
CA PHE A 90 -8.17 16.11 0.21
C PHE A 90 -7.58 17.52 0.17
N VAL A 91 -6.49 17.75 0.91
CA VAL A 91 -5.74 19.02 0.85
C VAL A 91 -5.17 19.26 -0.55
N GLY A 92 -4.63 18.21 -1.19
CA GLY A 92 -4.17 18.27 -2.58
C GLY A 92 -5.28 18.71 -3.55
N ILE A 93 -6.48 18.12 -3.45
CA ILE A 93 -7.63 18.54 -4.24
C ILE A 93 -8.03 19.99 -3.92
N ALA A 94 -8.03 20.41 -2.65
CA ALA A 94 -8.39 21.78 -2.28
C ALA A 94 -7.44 22.82 -2.90
N ILE A 95 -6.13 22.55 -2.89
CA ILE A 95 -5.14 23.40 -3.56
C ILE A 95 -5.37 23.41 -5.08
N MET A 96 -5.68 22.27 -5.69
CA MET A 96 -5.98 22.22 -7.13
C MET A 96 -7.29 22.92 -7.48
N GLN A 97 -8.30 22.92 -6.61
CA GLN A 97 -9.53 23.69 -6.77
C GLN A 97 -9.21 25.20 -6.80
N LEU A 98 -8.38 25.68 -5.88
CA LEU A 98 -7.91 27.08 -5.87
C LEU A 98 -7.06 27.41 -7.11
N ALA A 99 -6.26 26.46 -7.60
CA ALA A 99 -5.49 26.62 -8.84
C ALA A 99 -6.41 26.70 -10.07
N GLU A 100 -7.48 25.90 -10.14
CA GLU A 100 -8.46 25.98 -11.23
C GLU A 100 -9.21 27.31 -11.25
N GLU A 101 -9.44 27.89 -10.07
CA GLU A 101 -10.00 29.24 -9.87
C GLU A 101 -9.00 30.37 -10.19
N GLY A 102 -7.75 30.06 -10.51
CA GLY A 102 -6.71 31.04 -10.83
C GLY A 102 -6.17 31.80 -9.62
N LYS A 103 -6.44 31.34 -8.40
CA LYS A 103 -6.00 32.00 -7.15
C LYS A 103 -4.53 31.74 -6.81
N LEU A 104 -3.97 30.65 -7.34
CA LEU A 104 -2.56 30.28 -7.17
C LEU A 104 -2.07 29.46 -8.36
N LYS A 105 -0.76 29.33 -8.50
CA LYS A 105 -0.11 28.24 -9.24
C LYS A 105 0.63 27.34 -8.26
N ILE A 106 0.61 26.04 -8.48
CA ILE A 106 1.33 25.10 -7.61
C ILE A 106 2.86 25.30 -7.62
N THR A 107 3.38 25.98 -8.64
CA THR A 107 4.80 26.36 -8.73
C THR A 107 5.11 27.68 -8.03
N ASP A 108 4.12 28.39 -7.51
CA ASP A 108 4.36 29.63 -6.79
C ASP A 108 5.16 29.35 -5.50
N PRO A 109 6.09 30.24 -5.13
CA PRO A 109 6.69 30.23 -3.81
C PRO A 109 5.62 30.49 -2.74
N LEU A 110 5.73 29.83 -1.58
CA LEU A 110 4.83 30.05 -0.45
C LEU A 110 4.76 31.53 -0.05
N SER A 111 5.87 32.25 -0.14
CA SER A 111 5.94 33.67 0.25
C SER A 111 5.15 34.61 -0.66
N LEU A 112 4.67 34.13 -1.81
CA LEU A 112 3.73 34.92 -2.63
C LEU A 112 2.36 35.02 -1.95
N HIS A 113 2.02 34.02 -1.13
CA HIS A 113 0.69 33.87 -0.56
C HIS A 113 0.68 33.95 0.96
N LEU A 114 1.76 33.58 1.65
CA LEU A 114 1.88 33.60 3.11
C LEU A 114 2.91 34.64 3.55
N ASP A 115 2.54 35.40 4.58
CA ASP A 115 3.38 36.46 5.15
C ASP A 115 4.28 35.92 6.27
N SER A 116 5.33 36.65 6.61
CA SER A 116 6.19 36.36 7.77
C SER A 116 6.77 34.93 7.79
N LEU A 117 7.22 34.45 6.63
CA LEU A 117 8.00 33.22 6.50
C LEU A 117 9.50 33.51 6.71
N PRO A 118 10.25 32.60 7.36
CA PRO A 118 11.71 32.68 7.40
C PRO A 118 12.31 32.79 6.00
N ASP A 119 13.40 33.53 5.83
CA ASP A 119 14.03 33.77 4.53
C ASP A 119 14.37 32.48 3.78
N ALA A 120 14.82 31.45 4.51
CA ALA A 120 15.12 30.13 3.97
C ALA A 120 13.90 29.43 3.37
N TRP A 121 12.68 29.77 3.80
CA TRP A 121 11.45 29.13 3.34
C TRP A 121 10.81 29.85 2.16
N ARG A 122 11.18 31.12 1.91
CA ARG A 122 10.47 31.99 0.96
C ARG A 122 10.44 31.43 -0.45
N LYS A 123 11.49 30.71 -0.88
CA LYS A 123 11.58 30.14 -2.24
C LYS A 123 10.95 28.75 -2.37
N ILE A 124 10.52 28.13 -1.28
CA ILE A 124 9.88 26.81 -1.30
C ILE A 124 8.55 26.94 -2.03
N THR A 125 8.31 26.10 -3.02
CA THR A 125 7.07 26.14 -3.81
C THR A 125 5.96 25.32 -3.16
N ILE A 126 4.71 25.65 -3.48
CA ILE A 126 3.53 24.89 -3.03
C ILE A 126 3.63 23.41 -3.45
N GLN A 127 4.11 23.12 -4.66
CA GLN A 127 4.35 21.76 -5.16
C GLN A 127 5.37 21.03 -4.30
N GLN A 128 6.47 21.67 -3.92
CA GLN A 128 7.49 21.04 -3.07
C GLN A 128 6.95 20.70 -1.68
N VAL A 129 6.06 21.53 -1.15
CA VAL A 129 5.35 21.25 0.11
C VAL A 129 4.39 20.06 -0.03
N LEU A 130 3.53 20.09 -1.05
CA LEU A 130 2.54 19.04 -1.32
C LEU A 130 3.17 17.66 -1.57
N SER A 131 4.43 17.64 -2.05
CA SER A 131 5.15 16.42 -2.42
C SER A 131 6.26 16.02 -1.43
N HIS A 132 6.36 16.68 -0.27
CA HIS A 132 7.34 16.36 0.78
C HIS A 132 8.80 16.45 0.34
N ILE A 133 9.11 17.42 -0.51
CA ILE A 133 10.48 17.69 -0.97
C ILE A 133 10.91 19.12 -0.61
N SER A 134 10.28 19.73 0.40
CA SER A 134 10.48 21.13 0.78
C SER A 134 11.72 21.38 1.61
N GLY A 135 12.17 20.41 2.40
CA GLY A 135 13.24 20.61 3.40
C GLY A 135 12.78 21.34 4.66
N LEU A 136 11.48 21.57 4.86
CA LEU A 136 10.95 22.18 6.08
C LEU A 136 11.27 21.32 7.31
N PRO A 137 11.56 21.92 8.47
CA PRO A 137 11.61 21.19 9.74
C PRO A 137 10.22 20.64 10.07
N ASP A 138 10.15 19.47 10.70
CA ASP A 138 8.86 18.88 11.10
C ASP A 138 8.36 19.43 12.45
N ILE A 139 7.06 19.76 12.49
CA ILE A 139 6.33 20.23 13.67
C ILE A 139 6.01 19.06 14.62
N MET A 140 6.12 17.82 14.12
CA MET A 140 5.99 16.59 14.89
C MET A 140 7.39 15.96 15.07
N ASP A 141 8.15 16.45 16.04
CA ASP A 141 9.41 15.84 16.45
C ASP A 141 9.17 14.60 17.33
N ALA A 142 10.25 13.88 17.68
CA ALA A 142 10.15 12.59 18.39
C ALA A 142 9.40 12.67 19.74
N ASP A 143 9.43 13.84 20.38
CA ASP A 143 8.79 14.13 21.65
C ASP A 143 7.56 15.06 21.52
N GLU A 144 7.16 15.42 20.29
CA GLU A 144 6.06 16.35 19.96
C GLU A 144 6.18 17.75 20.61
N GLN A 145 7.39 18.18 20.99
CA GLN A 145 7.67 19.46 21.66
C GLN A 145 7.37 20.67 20.78
N VAL A 146 7.42 20.50 19.47
CA VAL A 146 7.20 21.56 18.48
C VAL A 146 5.69 21.80 18.23
N MET A 147 4.80 20.96 18.77
CA MET A 147 3.34 21.12 18.68
C MET A 147 2.78 22.26 19.55
N GLY A 148 3.62 22.95 20.32
CA GLY A 148 3.27 24.21 20.99
C GLY A 148 2.06 24.10 21.93
N HIS A 149 1.97 23.02 22.72
CA HIS A 149 0.82 22.75 23.59
C HIS A 149 -0.54 22.76 22.85
N ASN A 150 -0.54 22.34 21.57
CA ASN A 150 -1.72 22.39 20.69
C ASN A 150 -2.18 23.81 20.29
N ASP A 151 -1.35 24.84 20.49
CA ASP A 151 -1.54 26.20 19.98
C ASP A 151 -0.79 26.42 18.65
N GLU A 152 -1.50 26.88 17.62
CA GLU A 152 -0.93 27.05 16.28
C GLU A 152 0.17 28.13 16.27
N GLN A 153 -0.01 29.23 17.00
CA GLN A 153 0.94 30.33 16.97
C GLN A 153 2.25 29.94 17.66
N GLU A 154 2.17 29.31 18.84
CA GLU A 154 3.33 28.79 19.56
C GLU A 154 4.05 27.73 18.72
N ALA A 155 3.31 26.78 18.15
CA ALA A 155 3.88 25.72 17.32
C ALA A 155 4.58 26.29 16.08
N MET A 156 3.95 27.25 15.39
CA MET A 156 4.53 27.91 14.24
C MET A 156 5.74 28.78 14.61
N GLN A 157 5.77 29.41 15.78
CA GLN A 157 6.95 30.14 16.27
C GLN A 157 8.13 29.19 16.50
N LYS A 158 7.90 28.06 17.19
CA LYS A 158 8.95 27.05 17.46
C LYS A 158 9.51 26.47 16.18
N VAL A 159 8.67 26.02 15.25
CA VAL A 159 9.12 25.38 14.01
C VAL A 159 9.82 26.36 13.05
N LYS A 160 9.40 27.63 13.02
CA LYS A 160 10.08 28.69 12.24
C LYS A 160 11.48 29.03 12.76
N ALA A 161 11.77 28.73 14.03
CA ALA A 161 13.10 28.94 14.62
C ALA A 161 14.10 27.81 14.28
N LEU A 162 13.62 26.69 13.72
CA LEU A 162 14.47 25.58 13.31
C LEU A 162 15.05 25.79 11.91
N PRO A 163 16.28 25.32 11.65
CA PRO A 163 16.85 25.35 10.30
C PRO A 163 16.08 24.42 9.36
N ILE A 164 16.19 24.66 8.05
CA ILE A 164 15.75 23.68 7.06
C ILE A 164 16.59 22.40 7.18
N GLU A 165 15.96 21.25 6.97
CA GLU A 165 16.61 19.94 7.11
C GLU A 165 17.48 19.58 5.90
N PHE A 166 17.15 20.14 4.73
CA PHE A 166 17.85 19.94 3.44
C PHE A 166 17.40 20.98 2.43
N GLN A 167 18.07 21.08 1.27
CA GLN A 167 17.68 22.03 0.23
C GLN A 167 16.40 21.57 -0.49
N PRO A 168 15.50 22.49 -0.88
CA PRO A 168 14.28 22.12 -1.59
C PRO A 168 14.56 21.29 -2.86
N GLY A 169 13.87 20.16 -3.00
CA GLY A 169 14.02 19.20 -4.10
C GLY A 169 15.17 18.19 -3.93
N GLU A 170 15.98 18.28 -2.87
CA GLU A 170 17.14 17.40 -2.69
C GLU A 170 16.74 15.93 -2.40
N LYS A 171 15.77 15.73 -1.49
CA LYS A 171 15.25 14.40 -1.11
C LYS A 171 13.77 14.48 -0.74
N PHE A 172 13.15 13.30 -0.65
CA PHE A 172 11.83 13.13 -0.05
C PHE A 172 11.98 12.97 1.46
N SER A 173 11.25 13.78 2.24
CA SER A 173 11.14 13.68 3.69
C SER A 173 9.72 14.06 4.10
N TYR A 174 8.94 13.06 4.54
CA TYR A 174 7.54 13.24 4.89
C TYR A 174 7.38 14.20 6.08
N ASN A 175 6.65 15.29 5.89
CA ASN A 175 6.68 16.44 6.79
C ASN A 175 5.27 16.99 7.08
N GLN A 176 4.97 17.30 8.34
CA GLN A 176 3.63 17.80 8.74
C GLN A 176 3.52 19.32 8.71
N THR A 177 4.60 20.05 8.99
CA THR A 177 4.65 21.53 8.89
C THR A 177 4.14 22.03 7.56
N GLY A 178 4.53 21.36 6.48
CA GLY A 178 4.05 21.64 5.14
C GLY A 178 2.52 21.64 5.03
N TYR A 179 1.85 20.66 5.64
CA TYR A 179 0.40 20.55 5.57
C TYR A 179 -0.33 21.55 6.46
N VAL A 180 0.28 21.99 7.56
CA VAL A 180 -0.21 23.13 8.35
C VAL A 180 -0.18 24.40 7.49
N LEU A 181 0.94 24.67 6.81
CA LEU A 181 1.07 25.82 5.90
C LEU A 181 0.06 25.76 4.73
N LEU A 182 -0.21 24.57 4.18
CA LEU A 182 -1.24 24.40 3.15
C LEU A 182 -2.65 24.69 3.69
N GLY A 183 -2.94 24.38 4.96
CA GLY A 183 -4.19 24.76 5.62
C GLY A 183 -4.35 26.27 5.76
N GLN A 184 -3.28 26.97 6.15
CA GLN A 184 -3.24 28.43 6.20
C GLN A 184 -3.44 29.03 4.81
N LEU A 185 -2.81 28.45 3.79
CA LEU A 185 -2.93 28.87 2.40
C LEU A 185 -4.36 28.73 1.88
N ILE A 186 -5.00 27.57 2.10
CA ILE A 186 -6.41 27.35 1.76
C ILE A 186 -7.27 28.38 2.46
N THR A 187 -7.04 28.61 3.75
CA THR A 187 -7.83 29.56 4.54
C THR A 187 -7.73 30.99 3.99
N LYS A 188 -6.50 31.45 3.73
CA LYS A 188 -6.25 32.81 3.22
C LYS A 188 -6.84 33.03 1.82
N LEU A 189 -6.66 32.08 0.90
CA LEU A 189 -7.08 32.25 -0.50
C LEU A 189 -8.56 31.94 -0.74
N SER A 190 -9.18 31.13 0.10
CA SER A 190 -10.63 30.89 0.02
C SER A 190 -11.45 31.94 0.80
N GLY A 191 -10.87 32.55 1.84
CA GLY A 191 -11.62 33.36 2.80
C GLY A 191 -12.46 32.53 3.78
N MET A 192 -12.31 31.20 3.77
CA MET A 192 -13.01 30.25 4.64
C MET A 192 -12.00 29.40 5.40
N HIS A 193 -12.27 29.05 6.65
CA HIS A 193 -11.43 28.09 7.36
C HIS A 193 -11.30 26.78 6.55
N PHE A 194 -10.09 26.22 6.45
CA PHE A 194 -9.82 25.08 5.55
C PHE A 194 -10.76 23.89 5.78
N THR A 195 -11.20 23.64 7.02
CA THR A 195 -12.14 22.56 7.33
C THR A 195 -13.48 22.77 6.62
N LYS A 196 -14.01 23.99 6.67
CA LYS A 196 -15.25 24.39 5.98
C LYS A 196 -15.09 24.37 4.47
N PHE A 197 -13.95 24.84 3.97
CA PHE A 197 -13.66 24.76 2.54
C PHE A 197 -13.70 23.31 2.03
N ILE A 198 -13.03 22.37 2.72
CA ILE A 198 -13.02 20.96 2.31
C ILE A 198 -14.39 20.30 2.51
N GLU A 199 -15.10 20.60 3.60
CA GLU A 199 -16.46 20.11 3.85
C GLU A 199 -17.41 20.50 2.69
N GLU A 200 -17.53 21.80 2.39
CA GLU A 200 -18.45 22.29 1.37
C GLU A 200 -18.01 21.91 -0.05
N ARG A 201 -16.71 21.98 -0.36
CA ARG A 201 -16.21 21.82 -1.73
C ARG A 201 -15.88 20.39 -2.11
N GLN A 202 -15.87 19.47 -1.15
CA GLN A 202 -15.56 18.06 -1.41
C GLN A 202 -16.53 17.10 -0.75
N PHE A 203 -16.79 17.21 0.56
CA PHE A 203 -17.65 16.24 1.25
C PHE A 203 -19.09 16.36 0.75
N GLU A 204 -19.65 17.57 0.76
CA GLU A 204 -21.02 17.82 0.31
C GLU A 204 -21.18 17.54 -1.19
N VAL A 205 -20.26 18.03 -2.01
CA VAL A 205 -20.25 17.81 -3.48
C VAL A 205 -20.22 16.32 -3.84
N SER A 206 -19.51 15.51 -3.05
CA SER A 206 -19.37 14.07 -3.26
C SER A 206 -20.43 13.25 -2.54
N GLY A 207 -21.30 13.87 -1.73
CA GLY A 207 -22.30 13.17 -0.92
C GLY A 207 -21.71 12.33 0.21
N MET A 208 -20.58 12.74 0.78
CA MET A 208 -19.89 12.06 1.88
C MET A 208 -20.53 12.41 3.24
N LYS A 209 -21.69 11.82 3.53
CA LYS A 209 -22.57 12.25 4.63
C LYS A 209 -22.02 11.93 6.03
N LEU A 210 -21.13 10.94 6.15
CA LEU A 210 -20.59 10.49 7.44
C LEU A 210 -19.19 11.06 7.70
N THR A 211 -18.56 11.60 6.66
CA THR A 211 -17.22 12.15 6.68
C THR A 211 -17.16 13.50 7.38
N ARG A 212 -16.15 13.66 8.24
CA ARG A 212 -15.95 14.88 9.03
C ARG A 212 -14.49 15.04 9.44
N PHE A 213 -14.13 16.25 9.85
CA PHE A 213 -12.92 16.45 10.62
C PHE A 213 -13.12 16.03 12.08
N GLY A 214 -12.15 15.33 12.66
CA GLY A 214 -12.18 14.92 14.06
C GLY A 214 -10.98 14.07 14.48
N ASP A 215 -10.91 13.80 15.77
CA ASP A 215 -9.91 12.91 16.39
C ASP A 215 -10.51 12.05 17.52
N SER A 216 -9.69 11.52 18.43
CA SER A 216 -10.15 10.67 19.54
C SER A 216 -10.72 11.45 20.73
N TYR A 217 -10.62 12.79 20.75
CA TYR A 217 -11.20 13.68 21.76
C TYR A 217 -12.64 14.07 21.40
N ASP A 218 -12.97 14.09 20.10
CA ASP A 218 -14.31 14.44 19.63
C ASP A 218 -15.34 13.33 19.87
N VAL A 219 -16.58 13.71 20.21
CA VAL A 219 -17.71 12.77 20.30
C VAL A 219 -18.29 12.55 18.91
N ILE A 220 -18.02 11.36 18.34
CA ILE A 220 -18.39 11.05 16.98
C ILE A 220 -19.31 9.82 16.95
N PRO A 221 -20.55 9.97 16.47
CA PRO A 221 -21.46 8.85 16.26
C PRO A 221 -20.83 7.76 15.38
N ASN A 222 -21.04 6.50 15.76
CA ASN A 222 -20.55 5.31 15.05
C ASN A 222 -19.03 5.24 14.88
N TYR A 223 -18.25 5.97 15.69
CA TYR A 223 -16.79 5.94 15.59
C TYR A 223 -16.21 4.59 16.05
N ALA A 224 -15.40 3.98 15.19
CA ALA A 224 -14.52 2.88 15.57
C ALA A 224 -13.20 3.45 16.09
N GLY A 225 -13.05 3.42 17.43
CA GLY A 225 -11.82 3.77 18.12
C GLY A 225 -10.61 2.99 17.61
N ALA A 226 -9.42 3.55 17.79
CA ALA A 226 -8.19 2.94 17.31
C ALA A 226 -7.70 1.84 18.25
N TYR A 227 -7.33 0.70 17.68
CA TYR A 227 -6.60 -0.36 18.35
C TYR A 227 -5.14 -0.39 17.89
N THR A 228 -4.26 -0.88 18.77
CA THR A 228 -2.85 -1.15 18.50
C THR A 228 -2.43 -2.46 19.15
N LEU A 229 -1.60 -3.23 18.45
CA LEU A 229 -0.90 -4.39 19.01
C LEU A 229 0.43 -4.00 19.65
N THR A 230 0.82 -2.72 19.59
CA THR A 230 2.11 -2.24 20.08
C THR A 230 1.90 -1.40 21.33
N LYS A 231 2.64 -1.70 22.39
CA LYS A 231 2.68 -0.93 23.63
C LYS A 231 4.08 -0.40 23.87
N GLN A 232 4.20 0.87 24.20
CA GLN A 232 5.45 1.46 24.67
C GLN A 232 5.71 1.03 26.12
N MET A 233 6.91 0.53 26.39
CA MET A 233 7.40 0.18 27.72
C MET A 233 8.80 0.81 27.88
N GLY A 234 8.85 1.95 28.57
CA GLY A 234 10.04 2.80 28.61
C GLY A 234 10.41 3.29 27.21
N SER A 235 11.66 3.08 26.80
CA SER A 235 12.16 3.43 25.46
C SER A 235 11.91 2.36 24.38
N ARG A 236 11.23 1.25 24.72
CA ARG A 236 11.01 0.13 23.80
C ARG A 236 9.54 0.00 23.42
N PHE A 237 9.29 -0.36 22.17
CA PHE A 237 7.98 -0.80 21.71
C PHE A 237 7.91 -2.32 21.74
N ILE A 238 6.89 -2.86 22.41
CA ILE A 238 6.66 -4.30 22.53
C ILE A 238 5.38 -4.65 21.79
N ARG A 239 5.44 -5.69 20.94
CA ARG A 239 4.27 -6.23 20.24
C ARG A 239 3.55 -7.25 21.11
N ASN A 240 2.31 -6.95 21.46
CA ASN A 240 1.42 -7.79 22.24
C ASN A 240 0.64 -8.77 21.37
N LYS A 241 0.10 -9.81 22.02
CA LYS A 241 -0.79 -10.78 21.38
C LYS A 241 -2.23 -10.28 21.27
N THR A 242 -2.66 -9.42 22.19
CA THR A 242 -4.02 -8.87 22.27
C THR A 242 -4.00 -7.38 21.94
N PRO A 243 -4.98 -6.85 21.19
CA PRO A 243 -5.10 -5.42 20.94
C PRO A 243 -5.32 -4.62 22.23
N GLY A 244 -4.68 -3.45 22.32
CA GLY A 244 -5.00 -2.39 23.27
C GLY A 244 -5.51 -1.15 22.52
N HIS A 245 -5.89 -0.10 23.26
CA HIS A 245 -6.32 1.17 22.67
C HIS A 245 -5.13 2.01 22.20
N ALA A 246 -5.29 2.63 21.03
CA ALA A 246 -4.51 3.76 20.61
C ALA A 246 -5.35 5.02 20.74
N TYR A 247 -4.74 6.10 21.21
CA TYR A 247 -5.38 7.40 21.33
C TYR A 247 -4.61 8.38 20.46
N MET A 248 -5.33 9.11 19.59
CA MET A 248 -4.76 10.10 18.69
C MET A 248 -5.56 11.39 18.81
N GLN A 249 -4.88 12.46 19.15
CA GLN A 249 -5.41 13.81 19.21
C GLN A 249 -4.73 14.66 18.14
N PHE A 250 -5.52 15.46 17.42
CA PHE A 250 -5.04 16.34 16.37
C PHE A 250 -5.61 17.73 16.61
N PRO A 251 -4.78 18.71 17.03
CA PRO A 251 -5.26 20.08 17.14
C PRO A 251 -5.75 20.58 15.78
N VAL A 252 -6.71 21.51 15.81
CA VAL A 252 -7.46 21.90 14.59
C VAL A 252 -6.52 22.30 13.46
N PHE A 253 -5.50 23.12 13.71
CA PHE A 253 -4.53 23.56 12.69
C PHE A 253 -3.75 22.40 12.04
N PHE A 254 -3.57 21.29 12.75
CA PHE A 254 -2.86 20.10 12.29
C PHE A 254 -3.78 19.14 11.51
N ARG A 255 -5.10 19.35 11.52
CA ARG A 255 -6.06 18.41 10.91
C ARG A 255 -5.90 18.28 9.39
N THR A 256 -5.24 19.20 8.70
CA THR A 256 -4.82 19.01 7.29
C THR A 256 -3.84 17.85 7.09
N ALA A 257 -3.12 17.43 8.13
CA ALA A 257 -2.17 16.33 8.05
C ALA A 257 -2.82 14.95 8.29
N ALA A 258 -3.84 14.85 9.15
CA ALA A 258 -4.39 13.55 9.56
C ALA A 258 -5.84 13.56 10.11
N GLY A 259 -6.57 14.66 10.00
CA GLY A 259 -7.77 14.92 10.81
C GLY A 259 -9.11 14.49 10.22
N ILE A 260 -9.16 13.74 9.11
CA ILE A 260 -10.45 13.26 8.56
C ILE A 260 -10.79 11.87 9.13
N GLN A 261 -12.08 11.67 9.40
CA GLN A 261 -12.70 10.36 9.59
C GLN A 261 -13.80 10.16 8.55
N SER A 262 -13.97 8.92 8.09
CA SER A 262 -14.84 8.59 6.97
C SER A 262 -15.28 7.13 7.00
N THR A 263 -16.06 6.71 6.01
CA THR A 263 -16.40 5.32 5.72
C THR A 263 -15.83 4.92 4.37
N ALA A 264 -15.73 3.62 4.09
CA ALA A 264 -15.28 3.16 2.78
C ALA A 264 -16.23 3.62 1.65
N THR A 265 -17.54 3.66 1.92
CA THR A 265 -18.57 4.16 0.99
C THR A 265 -18.39 5.64 0.68
N ASP A 266 -18.16 6.48 1.68
CA ASP A 266 -17.94 7.92 1.48
C ASP A 266 -16.67 8.20 0.66
N LEU A 267 -15.56 7.51 0.99
CA LEU A 267 -14.33 7.60 0.20
C LEU A 267 -14.53 7.10 -1.24
N ALA A 268 -15.35 6.07 -1.45
CA ALA A 268 -15.67 5.60 -2.79
C ALA A 268 -16.45 6.66 -3.58
N ASN A 269 -17.44 7.31 -2.97
CA ASN A 269 -18.18 8.41 -3.59
C ASN A 269 -17.28 9.60 -3.92
N TRP A 270 -16.32 9.92 -3.06
CA TRP A 270 -15.32 10.96 -3.29
C TRP A 270 -14.44 10.68 -4.52
N ILE A 271 -13.94 9.44 -4.67
CA ILE A 271 -13.16 9.05 -5.85
C ILE A 271 -14.01 9.06 -7.12
N ILE A 272 -15.27 8.60 -7.05
CA ILE A 272 -16.21 8.68 -8.17
C ILE A 272 -16.43 10.15 -8.58
N ALA A 273 -16.60 11.05 -7.61
CA ALA A 273 -16.77 12.47 -7.86
C ALA A 273 -15.51 13.12 -8.45
N LEU A 274 -14.32 12.76 -7.97
CA LEU A 274 -13.04 13.22 -8.52
C LEU A 274 -12.86 12.76 -9.98
N LYS A 275 -12.94 11.46 -10.23
CA LYS A 275 -12.77 10.88 -11.59
C LYS A 275 -13.86 11.33 -12.56
N GLY A 276 -15.07 11.61 -12.04
CA GLY A 276 -16.19 12.13 -12.81
C GLY A 276 -16.15 13.64 -13.06
N GLY A 277 -15.09 14.35 -12.67
CA GLY A 277 -14.92 15.78 -12.93
C GLY A 277 -15.79 16.70 -12.07
N LYS A 278 -16.38 16.20 -10.98
CA LYS A 278 -17.18 17.00 -10.05
C LYS A 278 -16.33 17.85 -9.11
N LEU A 279 -15.16 17.33 -8.70
CA LEU A 279 -14.26 18.02 -7.76
C LEU A 279 -13.22 18.90 -8.45
N LEU A 280 -12.71 18.45 -9.60
CA LEU A 280 -11.80 19.19 -10.48
C LEU A 280 -12.36 19.13 -11.89
N LYS A 281 -12.59 20.29 -12.50
CA LYS A 281 -13.29 20.38 -13.79
C LYS A 281 -12.36 20.10 -14.97
N LYS A 282 -11.06 20.34 -14.83
CA LYS A 282 -10.08 20.17 -15.90
C LYS A 282 -9.41 18.79 -15.73
N PRO A 283 -9.48 17.88 -16.73
CA PRO A 283 -8.80 16.59 -16.66
C PRO A 283 -7.29 16.71 -16.37
N ALA A 284 -6.63 17.70 -16.97
CA ALA A 284 -5.22 17.99 -16.73
C ALA A 284 -4.88 18.31 -15.26
N SER A 285 -5.84 18.81 -14.46
CA SER A 285 -5.65 19.02 -13.02
C SER A 285 -5.52 17.70 -12.28
N VAL A 286 -6.29 16.67 -12.67
CA VAL A 286 -6.20 15.32 -12.09
C VAL A 286 -4.87 14.67 -12.48
N ASP A 287 -4.45 14.80 -13.74
CA ASP A 287 -3.14 14.32 -14.19
C ASP A 287 -2.00 14.97 -13.38
N THR A 288 -2.09 16.28 -13.16
CA THR A 288 -1.12 17.03 -12.35
C THR A 288 -1.15 16.58 -10.87
N LEU A 289 -2.34 16.37 -10.29
CA LEU A 289 -2.54 15.92 -8.92
C LEU A 289 -1.86 14.57 -8.64
N TRP A 290 -1.86 13.68 -9.63
CA TRP A 290 -1.36 12.31 -9.51
C TRP A 290 0.03 12.09 -10.10
N THR A 291 0.63 13.10 -10.73
CA THR A 291 2.00 13.01 -11.25
C THR A 291 3.02 13.14 -10.11
N PRO A 292 3.89 12.14 -9.87
CA PRO A 292 4.87 12.21 -8.81
C PRO A 292 5.90 13.31 -9.07
N ALA A 293 6.26 14.04 -8.02
CA ALA A 293 7.28 15.07 -8.11
C ALA A 293 8.68 14.47 -8.34
N ARG A 294 9.51 15.17 -9.12
CA ARG A 294 10.91 14.81 -9.34
C ARG A 294 11.80 15.61 -8.41
N LEU A 295 12.77 14.92 -7.83
CA LEU A 295 13.89 15.51 -7.11
C LEU A 295 14.81 16.24 -8.09
N ASN A 296 15.72 17.05 -7.57
CA ASN A 296 16.70 17.82 -8.35
C ASN A 296 17.61 16.92 -9.21
N ASN A 297 17.76 15.64 -8.83
CA ASN A 297 18.52 14.63 -9.58
C ASN A 297 17.67 13.86 -10.62
N GLY A 298 16.42 14.26 -10.85
CA GLY A 298 15.48 13.65 -11.80
C GLY A 298 14.76 12.38 -11.30
N LYS A 299 15.15 11.82 -10.15
CA LYS A 299 14.49 10.65 -9.54
C LYS A 299 13.22 11.04 -8.78
N ILE A 300 12.40 10.07 -8.44
CA ILE A 300 11.26 10.22 -7.53
C ILE A 300 11.65 9.73 -6.13
N GLY A 301 10.93 10.20 -5.11
CA GLY A 301 11.04 9.70 -3.74
C GLY A 301 9.68 9.35 -3.16
N GLY A 302 9.63 8.38 -2.26
CA GLY A 302 8.42 7.89 -1.62
C GLY A 302 8.76 7.11 -0.33
N PHE A 303 7.77 6.44 0.25
CA PHE A 303 7.91 5.77 1.54
C PHE A 303 8.68 4.46 1.48
N ASN A 304 8.42 3.66 0.46
CA ASN A 304 8.95 2.31 0.34
C ASN A 304 8.88 1.81 -1.12
N PHE A 305 9.12 0.52 -1.33
CA PHE A 305 9.10 -0.10 -2.65
C PHE A 305 7.73 -0.02 -3.35
N LEU A 306 6.63 -0.15 -2.61
CA LEU A 306 5.27 -0.09 -3.15
C LEU A 306 4.88 1.36 -3.44
N THR A 307 4.87 2.23 -2.42
CA THR A 307 4.57 3.66 -2.55
C THR A 307 5.85 4.46 -2.77
N ASN A 308 6.45 4.25 -3.94
CA ASN A 308 7.80 4.69 -4.30
C ASN A 308 7.90 6.12 -4.88
N GLY A 309 6.76 6.80 -5.05
CA GLY A 309 6.70 8.21 -5.42
C GLY A 309 5.70 8.97 -4.56
N TYR A 310 5.69 10.29 -4.70
CA TYR A 310 4.73 11.16 -4.04
C TYR A 310 4.38 12.35 -4.95
N ALA A 311 3.09 12.55 -5.20
CA ALA A 311 2.49 13.59 -6.01
C ALA A 311 1.87 14.69 -5.11
N LEU A 312 0.80 15.35 -5.53
CA LEU A 312 0.25 16.48 -4.77
C LEU A 312 -0.67 16.02 -3.63
N GLY A 313 -0.10 15.47 -2.56
CA GLY A 313 -0.84 14.83 -1.46
C GLY A 313 -1.21 13.37 -1.68
N TRP A 314 -0.62 12.76 -2.71
CA TRP A 314 -0.89 11.38 -3.10
C TRP A 314 0.41 10.59 -3.18
N PRO A 315 0.67 9.60 -2.31
CA PRO A 315 1.68 8.59 -2.58
C PRO A 315 1.36 7.91 -3.91
N THR A 316 2.39 7.56 -4.68
CA THR A 316 2.23 6.90 -5.98
C THR A 316 2.91 5.54 -5.98
N VAL A 317 2.30 4.61 -6.70
CA VAL A 317 2.82 3.29 -7.03
C VAL A 317 3.31 3.36 -8.48
N THR A 318 4.56 3.80 -8.64
CA THR A 318 5.16 4.00 -9.96
C THR A 318 5.78 2.69 -10.44
N ARG A 319 5.04 1.99 -11.30
CA ARG A 319 5.45 0.73 -11.93
C ARG A 319 4.82 0.64 -13.33
N GLU A 320 5.34 -0.25 -14.16
CA GLU A 320 4.85 -0.41 -15.52
C GLU A 320 3.44 -1.05 -15.56
N GLU A 321 3.27 -2.13 -14.80
CA GLU A 321 2.04 -2.91 -14.68
C GLU A 321 1.13 -2.31 -13.62
N HIS A 322 -0.09 -1.93 -14.01
CA HIS A 322 -1.12 -1.42 -13.10
C HIS A 322 -0.58 -0.34 -12.14
N PRO A 323 -0.01 0.77 -12.66
CA PRO A 323 0.40 1.89 -11.83
C PRO A 323 -0.81 2.45 -11.10
N ALA A 324 -0.58 2.96 -9.89
CA ALA A 324 -1.64 3.51 -9.06
C ALA A 324 -1.20 4.79 -8.36
N VAL A 325 -2.17 5.55 -7.88
CA VAL A 325 -1.97 6.43 -6.72
C VAL A 325 -2.58 5.76 -5.50
N GLY A 326 -1.91 5.84 -4.36
CA GLY A 326 -2.21 5.03 -3.20
C GLY A 326 -2.07 5.78 -1.88
N PRO A 327 -2.93 6.76 -1.56
CA PRO A 327 -2.98 7.35 -0.22
C PRO A 327 -3.22 6.29 0.85
N VAL A 328 -2.39 6.36 1.88
CA VAL A 328 -2.38 5.46 3.04
C VAL A 328 -2.32 6.27 4.33
N GLY A 329 -2.78 5.70 5.43
CA GLY A 329 -2.85 6.41 6.71
C GLY A 329 -2.77 5.49 7.92
N GLY A 330 -1.93 5.86 8.90
CA GLY A 330 -1.92 5.29 10.24
C GLY A 330 -1.69 3.77 10.33
N GLY A 331 -1.14 3.15 9.27
CA GLY A 331 -1.03 1.69 9.14
C GLY A 331 -2.37 0.96 9.18
N ARG A 332 -3.48 1.66 8.89
CA ARG A 332 -4.84 1.13 9.05
C ARG A 332 -5.83 1.52 7.97
N SER A 333 -5.44 2.42 7.07
CA SER A 333 -6.28 2.92 5.97
C SER A 333 -5.48 2.94 4.68
N ALA A 334 -6.09 2.46 3.59
CA ALA A 334 -5.53 2.54 2.24
C ALA A 334 -6.64 2.80 1.23
N LEU A 335 -6.35 3.66 0.25
CA LEU A 335 -7.19 3.91 -0.91
C LEU A 335 -6.30 3.90 -2.14
N PHE A 336 -6.53 3.01 -3.09
CA PHE A 336 -5.74 2.90 -4.31
C PHE A 336 -6.63 3.17 -5.52
N VAL A 337 -6.16 4.04 -6.41
CA VAL A 337 -6.75 4.27 -7.74
C VAL A 337 -5.75 3.75 -8.76
N TYR A 338 -6.10 2.66 -9.44
CA TYR A 338 -5.30 2.11 -10.52
C TYR A 338 -5.50 2.99 -11.76
N LEU A 339 -4.41 3.50 -12.33
CA LEU A 339 -4.46 4.56 -13.33
C LEU A 339 -4.71 4.01 -14.75
N LYS A 340 -4.34 2.75 -14.99
CA LYS A 340 -4.58 2.05 -16.25
C LYS A 340 -5.77 1.11 -16.21
N ASP A 341 -6.31 0.90 -15.01
CA ASP A 341 -7.37 -0.06 -14.76
C ASP A 341 -8.54 0.73 -14.22
N ASP A 342 -9.74 0.51 -14.76
CA ASP A 342 -10.94 1.18 -14.25
C ASP A 342 -11.36 0.58 -12.90
N LEU A 343 -10.48 0.69 -11.91
CA LEU A 343 -10.55 0.09 -10.61
C LEU A 343 -10.05 1.09 -9.56
N SER A 344 -10.79 1.22 -8.48
CA SER A 344 -10.31 1.85 -7.25
C SER A 344 -10.79 1.04 -6.06
N ILE A 345 -9.96 0.94 -5.03
CA ILE A 345 -10.25 0.13 -3.85
C ILE A 345 -10.01 0.98 -2.62
N VAL A 346 -10.92 0.88 -1.66
CA VAL A 346 -10.80 1.46 -0.33
C VAL A 346 -10.79 0.33 0.68
N LEU A 347 -9.81 0.32 1.58
CA LEU A 347 -9.71 -0.60 2.70
C LEU A 347 -9.43 0.18 3.98
N LEU A 348 -10.39 0.16 4.91
CA LEU A 348 -10.28 0.83 6.21
C LEU A 348 -10.32 -0.21 7.32
N THR A 349 -9.49 -0.03 8.34
CA THR A 349 -9.44 -0.90 9.52
C THR A 349 -9.31 -0.06 10.79
N ASN A 350 -9.71 -0.60 11.94
CA ASN A 350 -9.52 0.06 13.23
C ASN A 350 -8.24 -0.37 13.96
N LEU A 351 -7.26 -0.99 13.27
CA LEU A 351 -5.99 -1.43 13.85
C LEU A 351 -4.80 -0.75 13.18
N MET A 352 -3.98 -0.01 13.93
CA MET A 352 -2.79 0.72 13.42
C MET A 352 -1.72 -0.14 12.75
N GLN A 353 -1.73 -1.46 12.99
CA GLN A 353 -0.84 -2.43 12.34
C GLN A 353 -1.62 -3.37 11.39
N GLY A 354 -2.80 -2.94 10.94
CA GLY A 354 -3.62 -3.68 9.97
C GLY A 354 -2.96 -3.72 8.58
N ASN A 355 -2.24 -2.66 8.23
CA ASN A 355 -1.53 -2.45 6.96
C ASN A 355 -2.34 -2.88 5.73
N PRO A 356 -3.53 -2.28 5.50
CA PRO A 356 -4.39 -2.64 4.38
C PRO A 356 -3.76 -2.37 3.01
N ASP A 357 -2.79 -1.46 2.93
CA ASP A 357 -1.96 -1.21 1.76
C ASP A 357 -1.23 -2.47 1.28
N GLN A 358 -0.82 -3.33 2.21
CA GLN A 358 -0.18 -4.62 1.89
C GLN A 358 -1.18 -5.69 1.40
N LEU A 359 -2.49 -5.42 1.45
CA LEU A 359 -3.54 -6.35 1.01
C LEU A 359 -4.19 -5.89 -0.29
N ILE A 360 -4.07 -4.61 -0.65
CA ILE A 360 -4.92 -3.98 -1.65
C ILE A 360 -4.63 -4.45 -3.08
N ASP A 361 -3.37 -4.78 -3.40
CA ASP A 361 -2.99 -5.39 -4.67
C ASP A 361 -3.54 -6.83 -4.78
N GLU A 362 -3.52 -7.61 -3.67
CA GLU A 362 -4.15 -8.95 -3.65
C GLU A 362 -5.67 -8.87 -3.86
N VAL A 363 -6.34 -7.86 -3.28
CA VAL A 363 -7.77 -7.59 -3.53
C VAL A 363 -7.99 -7.18 -5.00
N ALA A 364 -7.12 -6.36 -5.58
CA ALA A 364 -7.20 -5.98 -6.98
C ALA A 364 -7.09 -7.17 -7.94
N GLY A 365 -6.30 -8.19 -7.58
CA GLY A 365 -6.19 -9.44 -8.33
C GLY A 365 -7.55 -10.10 -8.64
N TYR A 366 -8.52 -10.03 -7.72
CA TYR A 366 -9.86 -10.57 -7.93
C TYR A 366 -10.66 -9.84 -9.02
N TYR A 367 -10.26 -8.64 -9.42
CA TYR A 367 -10.88 -7.85 -10.48
C TYR A 367 -10.00 -7.74 -11.74
N ILE A 368 -8.69 -7.90 -11.58
CA ILE A 368 -7.64 -7.79 -12.57
C ILE A 368 -6.81 -9.08 -12.50
N PRO A 369 -7.17 -10.13 -13.28
CA PRO A 369 -6.59 -11.47 -13.10
C PRO A 369 -5.06 -11.53 -13.15
N ASP A 370 -4.41 -10.70 -13.96
CA ASP A 370 -2.94 -10.60 -14.07
C ASP A 370 -2.27 -9.96 -12.86
N MET A 371 -3.01 -9.27 -11.98
CA MET A 371 -2.51 -8.73 -10.71
C MET A 371 -2.43 -9.74 -9.57
N HIS A 372 -2.64 -11.04 -9.83
CA HIS A 372 -2.40 -12.06 -8.83
C HIS A 372 -0.91 -12.40 -8.71
N GLU A 373 -0.42 -12.50 -7.47
CA GLU A 373 0.93 -12.99 -7.16
C GLU A 373 1.25 -14.34 -7.81
N ALA A 374 0.27 -15.25 -7.88
CA ALA A 374 0.40 -16.54 -8.55
C ALA A 374 0.76 -16.39 -10.04
N ASN A 375 0.39 -15.26 -10.66
CA ASN A 375 0.72 -14.90 -12.04
C ASN A 375 2.06 -14.18 -12.19
N GLY A 376 2.81 -14.00 -11.10
CA GLY A 376 4.09 -13.31 -11.08
C GLY A 376 3.95 -11.79 -11.00
N PHE A 377 2.77 -11.30 -10.63
CA PHE A 377 2.57 -9.89 -10.33
C PHE A 377 3.51 -9.43 -9.22
N GLY A 378 3.99 -8.18 -9.31
CA GLY A 378 4.96 -7.60 -8.38
C GLY A 378 6.41 -8.04 -8.59
N LEU A 379 6.68 -9.07 -9.41
CA LEU A 379 8.05 -9.49 -9.69
C LEU A 379 8.80 -8.44 -10.55
N PRO A 380 10.09 -8.19 -10.26
CA PRO A 380 10.97 -7.40 -11.13
C PRO A 380 11.03 -7.95 -12.56
N ALA A 381 11.30 -7.08 -13.53
CA ALA A 381 11.26 -7.44 -14.96
C ALA A 381 12.13 -8.66 -15.31
N ASN A 382 13.36 -8.74 -14.79
CA ASN A 382 14.24 -9.88 -15.04
C ASN A 382 13.76 -11.16 -14.34
N LEU A 383 13.14 -11.05 -13.15
CA LEU A 383 12.51 -12.19 -12.49
C LEU A 383 11.29 -12.69 -13.25
N LYS A 384 10.50 -11.80 -13.86
CA LYS A 384 9.39 -12.19 -14.75
C LYS A 384 9.89 -12.95 -15.97
N LYS A 385 10.96 -12.48 -16.62
CA LYS A 385 11.62 -13.21 -17.72
C LYS A 385 12.07 -14.61 -17.27
N LEU A 386 12.69 -14.71 -16.10
CA LEU A 386 13.10 -15.99 -15.52
C LEU A 386 11.89 -16.90 -15.25
N ARG A 387 10.88 -16.40 -14.54
CA ARG A 387 9.65 -17.12 -14.22
C ARG A 387 8.98 -17.65 -15.48
N ALA A 388 8.84 -16.82 -16.51
CA ALA A 388 8.21 -17.21 -17.78
C ALA A 388 8.94 -18.39 -18.45
N GLU A 389 10.26 -18.45 -18.37
CA GLU A 389 11.03 -19.58 -18.90
C GLU A 389 10.99 -20.81 -17.97
N LEU A 390 10.98 -20.64 -16.65
CA LEU A 390 10.87 -21.75 -15.70
C LEU A 390 9.50 -22.42 -15.72
N LEU A 391 8.43 -21.68 -15.96
CA LEU A 391 7.10 -22.27 -16.16
C LEU A 391 7.05 -23.19 -17.39
N LYS A 392 7.89 -22.95 -18.41
CA LYS A 392 7.97 -23.79 -19.61
C LYS A 392 8.92 -24.97 -19.43
N GLN A 393 10.04 -24.75 -18.75
CA GLN A 393 11.17 -25.69 -18.75
C GLN A 393 11.29 -26.54 -17.48
N GLY A 394 10.66 -26.10 -16.38
CA GLY A 394 10.81 -26.65 -15.03
C GLY A 394 11.71 -25.77 -14.15
N PHE A 395 11.33 -25.65 -12.87
CA PHE A 395 12.07 -24.86 -11.87
C PHE A 395 13.43 -25.49 -11.50
N ASP A 396 13.56 -26.81 -11.64
CA ASP A 396 14.81 -27.58 -11.47
C ASP A 396 15.92 -27.13 -12.43
N LYS A 397 15.55 -26.51 -13.57
CA LYS A 397 16.49 -25.98 -14.57
C LYS A 397 16.85 -24.51 -14.36
N SER A 398 16.54 -23.95 -13.19
CA SER A 398 16.74 -22.53 -12.83
C SER A 398 18.10 -21.96 -13.26
N LEU A 399 19.20 -22.63 -12.91
CA LEU A 399 20.55 -22.18 -13.24
C LEU A 399 20.84 -22.20 -14.76
N ALA A 400 20.37 -23.22 -15.47
CA ALA A 400 20.55 -23.33 -16.92
C ALA A 400 19.77 -22.23 -17.66
N VAL A 401 18.53 -21.95 -17.21
CA VAL A 401 17.70 -20.88 -17.76
C VAL A 401 18.34 -19.50 -17.53
N VAL A 402 18.84 -19.23 -16.32
CA VAL A 402 19.56 -17.97 -16.03
C VAL A 402 20.77 -17.80 -16.94
N LYS A 403 21.59 -18.83 -17.13
CA LYS A 403 22.73 -18.79 -18.06
C LYS A 403 22.29 -18.46 -19.49
N LYS A 404 21.18 -19.05 -19.96
CA LYS A 404 20.62 -18.78 -21.30
C LYS A 404 20.11 -17.35 -21.42
N LEU A 405 19.38 -16.84 -20.43
CA LEU A 405 18.86 -15.47 -20.41
C LEU A 405 20.00 -14.45 -20.41
N LYS A 406 21.03 -14.66 -19.59
CA LYS A 406 22.22 -13.80 -19.53
C LYS A 406 23.03 -13.80 -20.83
N LYS A 407 23.04 -14.92 -21.57
CA LYS A 407 23.65 -14.99 -22.91
C LYS A 407 22.85 -14.21 -23.96
N LYS A 408 21.52 -14.16 -23.83
CA LYS A 408 20.62 -13.45 -24.75
C LYS A 408 20.57 -11.94 -24.48
N ASP A 409 20.70 -11.54 -23.22
CA ASP A 409 20.61 -10.16 -22.75
C ASP A 409 21.73 -9.94 -21.72
N SER A 410 22.80 -9.23 -22.12
CA SER A 410 23.95 -8.97 -21.26
C SER A 410 23.62 -8.09 -20.04
N ASN A 411 22.49 -7.36 -20.09
CA ASN A 411 21.99 -6.53 -18.99
C ASN A 411 21.06 -7.32 -18.06
N PHE A 412 20.83 -8.60 -18.33
CA PHE A 412 20.06 -9.47 -17.44
C PHE A 412 20.81 -9.70 -16.12
N GLN A 413 20.27 -9.13 -15.06
CA GLN A 413 20.75 -9.28 -13.70
C GLN A 413 19.59 -9.59 -12.76
N LEU A 414 19.87 -10.45 -11.78
CA LEU A 414 18.97 -10.83 -10.70
C LEU A 414 19.69 -10.52 -9.41
N SER A 415 19.10 -9.79 -8.48
CA SER A 415 19.70 -9.58 -7.16
C SER A 415 19.38 -10.74 -6.21
N GLU A 416 20.21 -10.89 -5.19
CA GLU A 416 19.98 -11.87 -4.11
C GLU A 416 18.63 -11.63 -3.42
N ALA A 417 18.34 -10.37 -3.08
CA ALA A 417 17.15 -10.00 -2.33
C ALA A 417 15.86 -10.28 -3.12
N GLU A 418 15.86 -10.03 -4.43
CA GLU A 418 14.67 -10.29 -5.24
C GLU A 418 14.42 -11.79 -5.42
N LEU A 419 15.48 -12.60 -5.60
CA LEU A 419 15.37 -14.08 -5.62
C LEU A 419 14.88 -14.62 -4.27
N ASN A 420 15.38 -14.06 -3.17
CA ASN A 420 14.97 -14.44 -1.83
C ASN A 420 13.49 -14.14 -1.61
N GLY A 421 13.05 -12.93 -1.95
CA GLY A 421 11.66 -12.51 -1.86
C GLY A 421 10.73 -13.42 -2.68
N TRP A 422 11.13 -13.76 -3.91
CA TRP A 422 10.35 -14.66 -4.76
C TRP A 422 10.29 -16.10 -4.19
N GLY A 423 11.37 -16.59 -3.58
CA GLY A 423 11.39 -17.88 -2.89
C GLY A 423 10.34 -17.96 -1.77
N TYR A 424 10.27 -16.96 -0.90
CA TYR A 424 9.25 -16.92 0.16
C TYR A 424 7.83 -16.71 -0.38
N GLN A 425 7.67 -15.96 -1.48
CA GLN A 425 6.40 -15.85 -2.18
C GLN A 425 5.92 -17.21 -2.70
N LEU A 426 6.83 -18.07 -3.21
CA LEU A 426 6.49 -19.43 -3.61
C LEU A 426 6.12 -20.33 -2.41
N ILE A 427 6.76 -20.13 -1.24
CA ILE A 427 6.36 -20.80 0.01
C ILE A 427 4.93 -20.41 0.40
N SER A 428 4.60 -19.11 0.38
CA SER A 428 3.25 -18.64 0.75
C SER A 428 2.16 -19.20 -0.19
N GLN A 429 2.51 -19.42 -1.47
CA GLN A 429 1.69 -20.08 -2.48
C GLN A 429 1.65 -21.61 -2.35
N LYS A 430 2.30 -22.19 -1.33
CA LYS A 430 2.45 -23.64 -1.10
C LYS A 430 3.17 -24.38 -2.24
N ASN A 431 3.93 -23.67 -3.08
CA ASN A 431 4.73 -24.25 -4.14
C ASN A 431 6.17 -24.49 -3.66
N LEU A 432 6.30 -25.40 -2.68
CA LEU A 432 7.56 -25.71 -2.02
C LEU A 432 8.66 -26.21 -2.99
N PRO A 433 8.37 -27.08 -3.99
CA PRO A 433 9.41 -27.53 -4.93
C PRO A 433 10.01 -26.38 -5.77
N ALA A 434 9.16 -25.45 -6.21
CA ALA A 434 9.62 -24.26 -6.92
C ALA A 434 10.42 -23.34 -5.99
N ALA A 435 9.94 -23.09 -4.77
CA ALA A 435 10.64 -22.28 -3.77
C ALA A 435 12.05 -22.82 -3.52
N LEU A 436 12.18 -24.12 -3.26
CA LEU A 436 13.47 -24.77 -3.02
C LEU A 436 14.43 -24.61 -4.20
N SER A 437 13.91 -24.72 -5.44
CA SER A 437 14.72 -24.53 -6.65
C SER A 437 15.20 -23.08 -6.83
N ILE A 438 14.40 -22.09 -6.41
CA ILE A 438 14.78 -20.68 -6.43
C ILE A 438 15.79 -20.35 -5.33
N PHE A 439 15.65 -20.90 -4.12
CA PHE A 439 16.67 -20.72 -3.07
C PHE A 439 18.01 -21.38 -3.45
N LYS A 440 17.98 -22.56 -4.07
CA LYS A 440 19.19 -23.19 -4.65
C LYS A 440 19.83 -22.33 -5.74
N LEU A 441 19.02 -21.72 -6.61
CA LEU A 441 19.51 -20.74 -7.59
C LEU A 441 20.16 -19.54 -6.89
N ASN A 442 19.54 -19.02 -5.83
CA ASN A 442 20.05 -17.87 -5.09
C ASN A 442 21.45 -18.15 -4.52
N VAL A 443 21.62 -19.29 -3.83
CA VAL A 443 22.93 -19.75 -3.35
C VAL A 443 23.94 -19.93 -4.49
N ALA A 444 23.53 -20.48 -5.64
CA ALA A 444 24.42 -20.67 -6.78
C ALA A 444 24.91 -19.34 -7.39
N LEU A 445 24.08 -18.29 -7.37
CA LEU A 445 24.45 -16.96 -7.87
C LEU A 445 25.18 -16.11 -6.80
N TYR A 446 24.92 -16.38 -5.52
CA TYR A 446 25.43 -15.64 -4.37
C TYR A 446 26.08 -16.56 -3.32
N PRO A 447 27.15 -17.31 -3.66
CA PRO A 447 27.75 -18.30 -2.77
C PRO A 447 28.45 -17.73 -1.52
N GLY A 448 28.59 -16.40 -1.45
CA GLY A 448 29.13 -15.68 -0.28
C GLY A 448 28.04 -15.14 0.66
N SER A 449 26.76 -15.30 0.33
CA SER A 449 25.68 -14.72 1.13
C SER A 449 25.22 -15.66 2.24
N ALA A 450 25.42 -15.25 3.50
CA ALA A 450 24.84 -15.94 4.64
C ALA A 450 23.30 -16.01 4.55
N ASN A 451 22.66 -14.93 4.12
CA ASN A 451 21.21 -14.84 3.99
C ASN A 451 20.66 -15.84 2.95
N ALA A 452 21.32 -15.99 1.79
CA ALA A 452 20.90 -16.97 0.79
C ALA A 452 20.95 -18.42 1.31
N PHE A 453 21.99 -18.77 2.10
CA PHE A 453 22.08 -20.08 2.74
C PHE A 453 21.05 -20.26 3.87
N ASP A 454 20.77 -19.21 4.64
CA ASP A 454 19.74 -19.23 5.70
C ASP A 454 18.36 -19.55 5.12
N SER A 455 17.95 -18.82 4.08
CA SER A 455 16.65 -19.02 3.45
C SER A 455 16.54 -20.37 2.73
N LEU A 456 17.63 -20.90 2.16
CA LEU A 456 17.64 -22.27 1.63
C LEU A 456 17.46 -23.30 2.75
N ALA A 457 18.13 -23.12 3.89
CA ALA A 457 18.00 -24.01 5.03
C ALA A 457 16.58 -24.05 5.59
N GLU A 458 15.91 -22.89 5.67
CA GLU A 458 14.49 -22.82 6.05
C GLU A 458 13.59 -23.58 5.09
N ALA A 459 13.82 -23.46 3.78
CA ALA A 459 13.06 -24.19 2.77
C ALA A 459 13.29 -25.71 2.84
N ASP A 460 14.53 -26.14 3.05
CA ASP A 460 14.88 -27.55 3.29
C ASP A 460 14.17 -28.08 4.54
N GLU A 461 14.15 -27.30 5.63
CA GLU A 461 13.50 -27.69 6.88
C GLU A 461 11.96 -27.81 6.73
N ILE A 462 11.32 -26.87 6.01
CA ILE A 462 9.89 -26.93 5.69
C ILE A 462 9.54 -28.16 4.82
N THR A 463 10.49 -28.63 4.02
CA THR A 463 10.33 -29.79 3.13
C THR A 463 10.84 -31.11 3.72
N ASP A 464 11.14 -31.13 5.02
CA ASP A 464 11.63 -32.29 5.80
C ASP A 464 13.01 -32.84 5.35
N HIS A 465 13.82 -32.00 4.67
CA HIS A 465 15.21 -32.28 4.31
C HIS A 465 16.16 -31.83 5.44
N GLN A 466 16.08 -32.50 6.60
CA GLN A 466 16.76 -32.05 7.83
C GLN A 466 18.30 -32.01 7.72
N ALA A 467 18.90 -32.93 6.94
CA ALA A 467 20.36 -32.99 6.78
C ALA A 467 20.89 -31.82 5.94
N GLU A 468 20.17 -31.51 4.85
CA GLU A 468 20.43 -30.38 3.97
C GLU A 468 20.21 -29.05 4.70
N ALA A 469 19.13 -28.94 5.47
CA ALA A 469 18.86 -27.78 6.32
C ALA A 469 20.01 -27.53 7.30
N LEU A 470 20.48 -28.58 8.00
CA LEU A 470 21.60 -28.47 8.94
C LEU A 470 22.89 -28.00 8.25
N LEU A 471 23.20 -28.54 7.07
CA LEU A 471 24.36 -28.13 6.29
C LEU A 471 24.29 -26.65 5.90
N ASN A 472 23.12 -26.21 5.42
CA ASN A 472 22.91 -24.83 4.96
C ASN A 472 22.90 -23.83 6.13
N TYR A 473 22.29 -24.14 7.27
CA TYR A 473 22.38 -23.28 8.47
C TYR A 473 23.83 -23.18 8.97
N LYS A 474 24.59 -24.28 9.00
CA LYS A 474 26.02 -24.24 9.38
C LYS A 474 26.83 -23.37 8.44
N LYS A 475 26.56 -23.44 7.13
CA LYS A 475 27.21 -22.57 6.13
C LYS A 475 26.83 -21.10 6.31
N SER A 476 25.55 -20.80 6.54
CA SER A 476 25.05 -19.47 6.85
C SER A 476 25.74 -18.88 8.08
N LEU A 477 25.84 -19.64 9.18
CA LEU A 477 26.50 -19.22 10.40
C LEU A 477 28.02 -19.04 10.22
N ALA A 478 28.67 -19.87 9.41
CA ALA A 478 30.08 -19.69 9.08
C ALA A 478 30.36 -18.41 8.28
N LEU A 479 29.44 -18.03 7.38
CA LEU A 479 29.52 -16.78 6.61
C LEU A 479 29.13 -15.56 7.46
N ASN A 480 28.23 -15.71 8.43
CA ASN A 480 27.83 -14.68 9.37
C ASN A 480 27.66 -15.25 10.79
N PRO A 481 28.71 -15.19 11.64
CA PRO A 481 28.67 -15.71 13.02
C PRO A 481 27.64 -15.03 13.93
N LYS A 482 27.05 -13.90 13.51
CA LYS A 482 25.99 -13.20 14.25
C LYS A 482 24.58 -13.64 13.87
N ASN A 483 24.43 -14.58 12.93
CA ASN A 483 23.12 -15.10 12.53
C ASN A 483 22.51 -15.96 13.65
N LYS A 484 21.67 -15.33 14.47
CA LYS A 484 20.98 -15.99 15.60
C LYS A 484 20.00 -17.07 15.13
N ASN A 485 19.30 -16.83 14.01
CA ASN A 485 18.35 -17.80 13.45
C ASN A 485 19.07 -19.12 13.16
N ALA A 486 20.12 -19.08 12.34
CA ALA A 486 20.92 -20.26 12.02
C ALA A 486 21.44 -20.98 13.28
N ALA A 487 22.00 -20.24 14.24
CA ALA A 487 22.52 -20.83 15.48
C ALA A 487 21.44 -21.56 16.27
N GLU A 488 20.25 -20.97 16.42
CA GLU A 488 19.13 -21.57 17.14
C GLU A 488 18.57 -22.80 16.39
N ARG A 489 18.40 -22.72 15.07
CA ARG A 489 17.87 -23.83 14.27
C ARG A 489 18.80 -25.04 14.22
N ILE A 490 20.12 -24.84 14.16
CA ILE A 490 21.12 -25.93 14.24
C ILE A 490 20.89 -26.77 15.51
N LEU A 491 20.77 -26.11 16.67
CA LEU A 491 20.56 -26.79 17.95
C LEU A 491 19.25 -27.61 17.97
N VAL A 492 18.18 -27.06 17.38
CA VAL A 492 16.88 -27.75 17.29
C VAL A 492 16.96 -28.99 16.42
N ILE A 493 17.59 -28.88 15.24
CA ILE A 493 17.69 -29.99 14.29
C ILE A 493 18.60 -31.10 14.84
N GLU A 494 19.76 -30.76 15.40
CA GLU A 494 20.69 -31.73 15.99
C GLU A 494 20.03 -32.51 17.13
N LYS A 495 19.25 -31.83 17.99
CA LYS A 495 18.47 -32.49 19.05
C LYS A 495 17.41 -33.44 18.49
N SER A 496 16.74 -33.07 17.39
CA SER A 496 15.72 -33.89 16.73
C SER A 496 16.32 -35.17 16.12
N ILE A 497 17.47 -35.04 15.45
CA ILE A 497 18.21 -36.18 14.88
C ILE A 497 18.66 -37.15 15.98
N LEU A 498 19.23 -36.64 17.07
CA LEU A 498 19.65 -37.47 18.21
C LEU A 498 18.48 -38.25 18.82
N LYS A 499 17.31 -37.61 18.98
CA LYS A 499 16.10 -38.28 19.51
C LYS A 499 15.60 -39.40 18.61
N LYS A 500 15.53 -39.17 17.29
CA LYS A 500 15.15 -40.21 16.31
C LYS A 500 16.11 -41.40 16.28
N THR A 501 17.38 -41.18 16.63
CA THR A 501 18.39 -42.24 16.67
C THR A 501 18.28 -43.08 17.94
N ALA A 502 17.94 -42.45 19.07
CA ALA A 502 17.70 -43.11 20.35
C ALA A 502 16.37 -43.90 20.41
N ASP A 503 15.33 -43.45 19.69
CA ASP A 503 14.04 -44.18 19.61
C ASP A 503 14.10 -45.42 18.67
N ARG A 504 15.21 -45.59 17.93
CA ARG A 504 15.44 -46.73 17.00
C ARG A 504 16.48 -47.74 17.51
N SER A 505 17.14 -47.43 18.63
CA SER A 505 18.00 -48.33 19.40
C SER A 505 17.24 -48.94 20.55
#